data_AF-A0A846NTN1-F1
#
_entry.id   AF-A0A846NTN1-F1
#
_cell.length_a   1.000
_cell.length_b   1.000
_cell.length_c   1.000
_cell.angle_alpha   90.00
_cell.angle_beta   90.00
_cell.angle_gamma   90.00
#
_symmetry.space_group_name_H-M   'P 1'
#
loop_
_entity.id
_entity.type
_entity.pdbx_description
1 polymer ?
#
loop_
_entity_poly.entity_id
_entity_poly.type
_entity_poly.pdbx_seq_one_letter_code
_entity_poly.pdbx_strand_id
1 'polypeptide(L)' 'MKFDVNAVDFKKGSGLVPALVQDSKTRRVLMLAYMNEESLRKTLESGYAHYWSRGRGRLWLKGETSGHVQKVRGIRL' A
#
# COMPACT_ATOMS: atom_id res chain seq x y z
N MET A 1 3.85 4.23 -12.75
CA MET A 1 2.42 3.84 -12.72
C MET A 1 1.60 5.12 -12.61
N LYS A 2 0.46 5.27 -13.29
CA LYS A 2 -0.39 6.47 -13.19
C LYS A 2 -1.54 6.20 -12.21
N PHE A 3 -1.44 6.75 -11.00
CA PHE A 3 -2.51 6.77 -10.00
C PHE A 3 -2.41 8.11 -9.28
N ASP A 4 -3.54 8.80 -9.11
CA ASP A 4 -3.56 10.10 -8.44
C ASP A 4 -3.74 9.89 -6.92
N VAL A 5 -2.69 10.21 -6.16
CA VAL A 5 -2.70 10.14 -4.69
C VAL A 5 -3.74 11.09 -4.10
N ASN A 6 -3.98 12.23 -4.75
CA ASN A 6 -4.89 13.26 -4.24
C ASN A 6 -6.36 12.83 -4.35
N ALA A 7 -6.68 11.80 -5.12
CA ALA A 7 -8.02 11.21 -5.19
C ALA A 7 -8.39 10.39 -3.94
N VAL A 8 -7.43 10.13 -3.04
CA VAL A 8 -7.64 9.35 -1.82
C VAL A 8 -7.98 10.27 -0.65
N ASP A 9 -9.13 10.08 -0.03
CA ASP A 9 -9.52 10.81 1.19
C ASP A 9 -8.90 10.16 2.44
N PHE A 10 -7.63 10.50 2.71
CA PHE A 10 -6.95 10.08 3.93
C PHE A 10 -7.55 10.71 5.20
N LYS A 11 -8.18 11.88 5.10
CA LYS A 11 -8.74 12.58 6.27
C LYS A 11 -9.88 11.78 6.89
N LYS A 12 -10.73 11.16 6.06
CA LYS A 12 -11.84 10.30 6.52
C LYS A 12 -11.39 9.15 7.42
N GLY A 13 -10.16 8.65 7.24
CA GLY A 13 -9.58 7.59 8.06
C GLY A 13 -8.48 8.06 9.02
N SER A 14 -8.50 9.34 9.42
CA SER A 14 -7.52 9.94 10.34
C SER A 14 -6.07 9.80 9.86
N GLY A 15 -5.84 10.00 8.56
CA GLY A 15 -4.53 9.90 7.91
C GLY A 15 -4.20 8.51 7.37
N LEU A 16 -5.08 7.52 7.54
CA LEU A 16 -4.88 6.15 7.08
C LEU A 16 -6.06 5.64 6.26
N VAL A 17 -5.78 4.86 5.23
CA VAL A 17 -6.79 4.13 4.46
C VAL A 17 -6.49 2.63 4.42
N PRO A 18 -7.51 1.77 4.39
CA PRO A 18 -7.30 0.35 4.16
C PRO A 18 -6.81 0.09 2.74
N ALA A 19 -5.82 -0.78 2.60
CA ALA A 19 -5.30 -1.26 1.32
C ALA A 19 -5.53 -2.77 1.22
N LEU A 20 -6.45 -3.18 0.34
CA LEU A 20 -6.68 -4.58 0.00
C LEU A 20 -5.71 -5.02 -1.09
N VAL A 21 -4.92 -6.04 -0.78
CA VAL A 21 -3.92 -6.58 -1.70
C VAL A 21 -4.50 -7.80 -2.38
N GLN A 22 -4.43 -7.81 -3.71
CA GLN A 22 -4.92 -8.90 -4.53
C GLN A 22 -3.80 -9.42 -5.41
N ASP A 23 -3.73 -10.74 -5.59
CA ASP A 23 -2.87 -11.32 -6.62
C ASP A 23 -3.36 -10.87 -8.01
N SER A 24 -2.44 -10.35 -8.82
CA SER A 24 -2.80 -9.71 -10.10
C SER A 24 -3.34 -10.67 -11.15
N LYS A 25 -3.08 -11.97 -11.01
CA LYS A 25 -3.50 -13.01 -11.97
C LYS A 25 -4.76 -13.72 -11.50
N THR A 26 -4.71 -14.25 -10.29
CA THR A 26 -5.74 -15.13 -9.71
C THR A 26 -6.88 -14.39 -9.05
N ARG A 27 -6.72 -13.08 -8.80
CA ARG A 27 -7.71 -12.27 -8.08
C ARG A 27 -7.95 -12.70 -6.62
N ARG A 28 -7.11 -13.57 -6.07
CA ARG A 28 -7.16 -13.93 -4.66
C ARG A 28 -6.77 -12.73 -3.80
N VAL A 29 -7.58 -12.45 -2.76
CA VAL A 29 -7.19 -11.49 -1.72
C VAL A 29 -6.07 -12.10 -0.89
N LEU A 30 -4.94 -11.40 -0.80
CA LEU A 30 -3.75 -11.84 -0.10
C LEU A 30 -3.68 -11.29 1.32
N MET A 31 -4.01 -10.01 1.49
CA MET A 31 -3.99 -9.35 2.80
C MET A 31 -4.74 -8.02 2.78
N LEU A 32 -5.03 -7.52 3.97
CA LEU A 32 -5.39 -6.14 4.25
C LEU A 32 -4.22 -5.48 5.00
N ALA A 33 -3.85 -4.27 4.60
CA ALA A 33 -2.95 -3.40 5.34
C ALA A 33 -3.52 -1.98 5.42
N TYR A 34 -2.77 -1.06 6.01
CA TYR A 34 -3.12 0.35 6.04
C TYR A 34 -2.02 1.15 5.34
N MET A 35 -2.42 2.22 4.67
CA MET A 35 -1.53 3.18 4.02
C MET A 35 -1.84 4.58 4.52
N ASN A 36 -0.80 5.34 4.88
CA ASN A 36 -0.87 6.80 4.88
C ASN A 36 -0.45 7.36 3.51
N GLU A 37 -0.58 8.66 3.32
CA GLU A 37 -0.21 9.33 2.07
C GLU A 37 1.24 9.03 1.66
N GLU A 38 2.18 9.09 2.60
CA GLU A 38 3.60 8.80 2.37
C GLU A 38 3.82 7.38 1.83
N SER A 39 3.20 6.37 2.45
CA SER A 39 3.34 4.98 2.04
C SER A 39 2.77 4.72 0.65
N LEU A 40 1.70 5.41 0.26
CA LEU A 40 1.16 5.33 -1.10
C LEU A 40 2.11 6.01 -2.10
N ARG A 41 2.65 7.18 -1.78
CA ARG A 41 3.65 7.87 -2.62
C ARG A 41 4.89 7.00 -2.84
N LYS A 42 5.44 6.41 -1.77
CA LYS A 42 6.59 5.48 -1.84
C LYS A 42 6.29 4.23 -2.64
N THR A 43 5.06 3.74 -2.58
CA THR A 43 4.60 2.62 -3.41
C THR A 43 4.60 2.97 -4.90
N LEU A 44 4.15 4.18 -5.26
CA LEU A 44 4.16 4.65 -6.65
C LEU A 44 5.57 4.92 -7.18
N GLU A 45 6.44 5.47 -6.34
CA GLU A 45 7.84 5.78 -6.65
C GLU A 45 8.66 4.50 -6.87
N SER A 46 8.61 3.56 -5.92
CA SER A 46 9.44 2.35 -5.96
C SER A 46 8.86 1.23 -6.84
N GLY A 47 7.54 1.22 -7.06
CA GLY A 47 6.84 0.09 -7.66
C GLY A 47 6.68 -1.13 -6.74
N TYR A 48 7.02 -1.02 -5.46
CA TYR A 48 6.84 -2.05 -4.43
C TYR A 48 5.91 -1.58 -3.32
N ALA A 49 5.10 -2.48 -2.77
CA ALA A 49 4.11 -2.13 -1.77
C ALA A 49 4.77 -1.69 -0.45
N HIS A 50 4.51 -0.44 -0.07
CA HIS A 50 4.84 0.14 1.22
C HIS A 50 3.56 0.37 2.02
N TYR A 51 3.58 0.08 3.31
CA TYR A 51 2.45 0.23 4.21
C TYR A 51 2.82 1.08 5.42
N TRP A 52 1.80 1.58 6.12
CA TRP A 52 1.97 2.17 7.44
C TRP A 52 1.71 1.13 8.52
N SER A 53 2.73 0.80 9.30
CA SER A 53 2.59 -0.13 10.42
C SER A 53 1.98 0.59 11.62
N ARG A 54 0.66 0.47 11.80
CA ARG A 54 -0.07 1.12 12.91
C ARG A 54 0.52 0.83 14.29
N GLY A 55 0.92 -0.42 14.56
CA GLY A 55 1.53 -0.78 15.85
C GLY A 55 2.98 -0.32 16.03
N ARG A 56 3.70 -0.01 14.95
CA ARG A 56 5.10 0.46 15.01
C ARG A 56 5.24 1.96 14.74
N GLY A 57 4.15 2.63 14.35
CA GLY A 57 4.14 4.06 14.00
C GLY A 57 5.13 4.44 12.89
N ARG A 58 5.38 3.55 11.92
CA ARG A 58 6.39 3.78 10.87
C ARG A 58 6.03 3.19 9.51
N LEU A 59 6.67 3.74 8.47
CA LEU A 59 6.68 3.18 7.13
C LEU A 59 7.29 1.77 7.12
N TRP A 60 6.74 0.89 6.30
CA TRP A 60 7.15 -0.49 6.20
C TRP A 60 7.13 -0.97 4.74
N LEU A 61 8.30 -1.38 4.21
CA LEU A 61 8.36 -2.07 2.93
C LEU A 61 7.94 -3.54 3.14
N LYS A 62 6.88 -3.96 2.46
CA LYS A 62 6.42 -5.35 2.57
C LYS A 62 7.52 -6.29 2.11
N GLY A 63 7.92 -7.19 3.01
CA GLY A 63 8.94 -8.18 2.72
C GLY A 63 10.38 -7.72 2.99
N GLU A 64 10.59 -6.53 3.59
CA GLU A 64 11.93 -6.03 3.94
C GLU A 64 12.79 -7.03 4.74
N THR A 65 12.16 -7.83 5.61
CA THR A 65 12.84 -8.86 6.41
C THR A 65 12.77 -10.25 5.77
N SER A 66 11.62 -10.60 5.17
CA SER A 66 11.36 -11.96 4.68
C SER A 66 11.77 -12.21 3.23
N GLY A 67 12.14 -11.18 2.47
CA GLY A 67 12.33 -11.25 1.01
C GLY A 67 11.04 -11.35 0.20
N HIS A 68 9.90 -11.72 0.81
CA HIS A 68 8.58 -11.77 0.16
C HIS A 68 7.99 -10.37 -0.13
N VAL A 69 8.60 -9.69 -1.10
CA VAL A 69 8.19 -8.37 -1.59
C VAL A 69 6.97 -8.44 -2.52
N GLN A 70 6.22 -7.35 -2.60
CA GLN A 70 5.04 -7.24 -3.48
C GLN A 70 5.29 -6.18 -4.54
N LYS A 71 5.55 -6.62 -5.79
CA LYS A 71 5.67 -5.72 -6.94
C LYS A 71 4.28 -5.30 -7.40
N VAL A 72 4.04 -4.00 -7.49
CA VAL A 72 2.71 -3.47 -7.80
C VAL A 72 2.45 -3.51 -9.31
N ARG A 73 1.30 -4.07 -9.68
CA ARG A 73 0.83 -4.16 -11.09
C ARG A 73 -0.24 -3.13 -11.42
N GLY A 74 -0.96 -2.63 -10.42
CA GLY A 74 -1.99 -1.61 -10.56
C GLY A 74 -2.56 -1.24 -9.21
N ILE A 75 -3.14 -0.04 -9.11
CA ILE A 75 -3.87 0.45 -7.93
C ILE A 75 -5.21 1.00 -8.43
N ARG A 76 -6.27 0.79 -7.64
CA ARG A 76 -7.65 1.19 -7.96
C ARG A 76 -8.31 1.71 -6.68
N LEU A 77 -9.20 2.69 -6.84
CA LEU A 77 -10.13 3.17 -5.81
C LEU A 77 -11.51 2.60 -6.05
#